data_AF-A0A0L0FC63-F1
#
_entry.id   AF-A0A0L0FC63-F1
#
_cell.length_a   1.000
_cell.length_b   1.000
_cell.length_c   1.000
_cell.angle_alpha   90.00
_cell.angle_beta   90.00
_cell.angle_gamma   90.00
#
_symmetry.space_group_name_H-M   'P 1'
#
loop_
_entity.id
_entity.type
_entity.pdbx_description
1 polymer ?
#
loop_
_entity_poly.entity_id
_entity_poly.type
_entity_poly.pdbx_seq_one_letter_code
_entity_poly.pdbx_strand_id
1 'polypeptide(L)' 'CLIRYGLQIGVGCIPKSTKPQRVAQNADVFDFELSADDLAALNGLNANLRVSWDPTEIA' A
#
# COMPACT_ATOMS: atom_id res chain seq x y z
N CYS A 1 5.83 0.85 -5.68
CA CYS A 1 4.46 0.28 -5.77
C CYS A 1 3.97 -0.24 -4.42
N LEU A 2 3.39 0.62 -3.57
CA LEU A 2 2.75 0.18 -2.32
C LEU A 2 1.50 -0.67 -2.56
N ILE A 3 0.81 -0.45 -3.69
CA ILE A 3 -0.37 -1.22 -4.07
C ILE A 3 0.00 -2.69 -4.29
N ARG A 4 1.10 -2.96 -5.02
CA ARG A 4 1.61 -4.33 -5.22
C ARG A 4 2.00 -5.00 -3.91
N TYR A 5 2.70 -4.28 -3.04
CA TYR A 5 3.04 -4.75 -1.70
C TYR A 5 1.81 -5.21 -0.93
N GLY A 6 0.78 -4.36 -0.86
CA GLY A 6 -0.49 -4.71 -0.21
C GLY A 6 -1.15 -5.96 -0.80
N LEU A 7 -1.18 -6.08 -2.13
CA LEU A 7 -1.72 -7.26 -2.80
C LEU A 7 -0.94 -8.54 -2.46
N GLN A 8 0.39 -8.50 -2.39
CA GLN A 8 1.22 -9.67 -2.06
C GLN A 8 1.10 -10.09 -0.58
N ILE A 9 0.85 -9.16 0.33
CA ILE A 9 0.58 -9.48 1.75
C ILE A 9 -0.89 -9.83 2.01
N GLY A 10 -1.72 -9.93 0.97
CA GLY A 10 -3.14 -10.31 1.08
C GLY A 10 -4.07 -9.18 1.54
N VAL A 11 -3.64 -7.91 1.49
CA VAL A 11 -4.42 -6.75 1.91
C VAL A 11 -4.98 -6.00 0.71
N GLY A 12 -6.31 -5.88 0.65
CA GLY A 12 -7.00 -5.09 -0.37
C GLY A 12 -6.60 -3.62 -0.33
N CYS A 13 -6.12 -3.08 -1.45
CA CYS A 13 -5.66 -1.69 -1.57
C CYS A 13 -6.66 -0.84 -2.36
N ILE A 14 -7.12 0.28 -1.79
CA ILE A 14 -8.01 1.24 -2.45
C ILE A 14 -7.28 2.59 -2.56
N PRO A 15 -6.45 2.80 -3.60
CA PRO A 15 -5.63 4.00 -3.72
C PRO A 15 -6.48 5.20 -4.16
N LYS A 16 -6.52 6.25 -3.33
CA LYS A 16 -7.20 7.50 -3.67
C LYS A 16 -6.43 8.29 -4.73
N SER A 17 -7.07 8.60 -5.86
CA SER A 17 -6.53 9.50 -6.89
C SER A 17 -7.65 10.27 -7.59
N THR A 18 -7.40 11.55 -7.90
CA THR A 18 -8.29 12.39 -8.71
C THR A 18 -7.76 12.61 -10.13
N LYS A 19 -6.52 12.16 -10.42
CA LYS A 19 -5.86 12.33 -11.72
C LYS A 19 -6.04 11.04 -12.55
N PRO A 20 -6.66 11.09 -13.74
CA PRO A 20 -6.92 9.89 -14.54
C PRO A 20 -5.67 9.07 -14.87
N GLN A 21 -4.56 9.75 -15.19
CA GLN A 21 -3.29 9.07 -15.50
C GLN A 21 -2.78 8.25 -14.31
N ARG A 22 -2.96 8.76 -13.08
CA ARG A 22 -2.57 8.05 -11.85
C ARG A 22 -3.52 6.91 -11.53
N VAL A 23 -4.80 7.01 -11.89
CA VAL A 23 -5.74 5.88 -11.74
C VAL A 23 -5.30 4.72 -12.64
N ALA A 24 -4.98 5.00 -13.91
CA ALA A 24 -4.46 4.00 -14.83
C ALA A 24 -3.15 3.39 -14.32
N GLN A 25 -2.19 4.22 -13.89
CA GLN A 25 -0.91 3.74 -13.34
C GLN A 25 -1.09 2.91 -12.05
N ASN A 26 -2.03 3.28 -11.19
CA ASN A 26 -2.30 2.53 -9.96
C ASN A 26 -2.94 1.15 -10.23
N ALA A 27 -3.66 1.01 -11.36
CA ALA A 27 -4.22 -0.26 -11.81
C ALA A 27 -3.19 -1.15 -12.51
N ASP A 28 -2.13 -0.55 -13.08
CA ASP A 28 -1.04 -1.23 -13.76
C ASP A 28 0.03 -1.73 -12.77
N VAL A 29 -0.36 -2.70 -11.94
CA VAL A 29 0.49 -3.28 -10.88
C VAL A 29 0.48 -4.81 -10.88
N PHE A 30 -0.03 -5.41 -11.96
CA PHE A 30 -0.18 -6.86 -12.10
C PHE A 30 0.89 -7.50 -12.99
N ASP A 31 1.69 -6.67 -13.66
CA ASP A 31 2.74 -7.02 -14.62
C ASP A 31 4.12 -7.30 -13.96
N PHE A 32 4.29 -6.99 -12.68
CA PHE A 32 5.50 -7.30 -11.92
C PHE A 32 5.20 -7.84 -10.51
N GLU A 33 6.23 -8.39 -9.87
CA GLU A 33 6.18 -8.89 -8.50
C GLU A 33 7.37 -8.35 -7.68
N LEU A 34 7.16 -8.09 -6.38
CA LEU A 34 8.22 -7.73 -5.46
C LEU A 34 8.95 -8.98 -4.98
N SER A 35 10.28 -8.91 -4.93
CA SER A 35 11.11 -9.99 -4.39
C SER A 35 10.91 -10.16 -2.88
N ALA A 36 11.31 -11.32 -2.35
CA ALA A 36 11.26 -11.56 -0.91
C ALA A 36 12.09 -10.53 -0.11
N ASP A 37 13.22 -10.10 -0.67
CA ASP A 37 14.09 -9.10 -0.04
C ASP A 37 13.42 -7.71 -0.01
N ASP A 38 12.73 -7.31 -1.08
CA ASP A 38 11.98 -6.06 -1.13
C ASP A 38 10.81 -6.07 -0.14
N LEU A 39 10.10 -7.20 -0.04
CA LEU A 39 9.04 -7.38 0.95
C LEU A 39 9.59 -7.29 2.37
N ALA A 40 10.75 -7.89 2.65
CA ALA A 40 11.40 -7.81 3.95
C ALA A 40 11.84 -6.37 4.29
N ALA A 41 12.42 -5.66 3.33
CA ALA A 41 12.81 -4.27 3.50
C ALA A 41 11.60 -3.36 3.78
N LEU A 42 10.48 -3.56 3.07
CA LEU A 42 9.24 -2.82 3.29
C LEU A 42 8.61 -3.12 4.65
N ASN A 43 8.61 -4.38 5.08
CA ASN A 43 8.15 -4.78 6.42
C ASN A 43 8.99 -4.11 7.53
N GLY A 44 10.29 -3.94 7.30
CA GLY A 44 11.20 -3.26 8.23
C GLY A 44 10.92 -1.77 8.43
N LEU A 45 10.14 -1.13 7.55
CA LEU A 45 9.77 0.29 7.65
C LEU A 45 8.58 0.55 8.58
N ASN A 46 7.99 -0.49 9.18
CA ASN A 46 6.87 -0.30 10.11
C ASN A 46 7.29 0.52 11.35
N ALA A 47 6.72 1.72 11.48
CA ALA A 47 6.97 2.62 12.61
C ALA A 47 5.77 2.77 13.56
N ASN A 48 4.71 1.94 13.42
CA ASN A 48 3.42 2.12 14.10
C ASN A 48 2.81 3.53 13.93
N LEU A 49 3.20 4.24 12.86
CA LEU A 49 2.72 5.58 12.55
C LEU A 49 1.29 5.49 11.99
N ARG A 50 0.35 6.16 12.66
CA ARG A 50 -1.01 6.37 12.12
C ARG A 50 -1.09 7.75 11.46
N VAL A 51 -1.52 7.77 10.20
CA VAL A 51 -1.71 9.02 9.41
C VAL A 51 -3.17 9.51 9.43
N SER A 52 -4.04 8.78 10.10
CA SER A 52 -5.47 9.09 10.28
C SER A 52 -5.78 9.17 11.78
N TRP A 53 -7.00 9.59 12.10
CA TRP A 53 -7.57 9.53 13.44
C TRP A 53 -7.43 8.13 14.05
N ASP A 54 -7.12 8.06 15.35
CA ASP A 54 -7.09 6.80 16.10
C ASP A 54 -8.51 6.47 16.59
N PRO A 55 -9.06 5.30 16.24
CA PRO A 55 -10.41 4.94 16.64
C PRO A 55 -10.60 4.72 18.14
N THR A 56 -9.51 4.60 18.92
CA THR A 56 -9.57 4.45 20.38
C THR A 56 -9.71 5.79 21.11
N GLU A 57 -9.45 6.92 20.43
CA GLU A 57 -9.59 8.26 21.00
C GLU A 57 -11.03 8.81 20.91
N ILE A 58 -11.90 8.13 20.16
CA ILE A 58 -13.31 8.48 20.02
C ILE A 58 -14.15 7.47 20.82
N ALA A 59 -14.20 7.68 22.13
CA ALA A 59 -15.12 7.00 23.06
C ALA A 59 -16.26 7.92 23.47
#